data_AF-A0A378I7A7-F1
#
_entry.id   AF-A0A378I7A7-F1
#
_cell.length_a   1.000
_cell.length_b   1.000
_cell.length_c   1.000
_cell.angle_alpha   90.00
_cell.angle_beta   90.00
_cell.angle_gamma   90.00
#
_symmetry.space_group_name_H-M   'P 1'
#
loop_
_entity.id
_entity.type
_entity.pdbx_description
1 polymer ?
#
loop_
_entity_poly.entity_id
_entity_poly.type
_entity_poly.pdbx_seq_one_letter_code
_entity_poly.pdbx_strand_id
1 'polypeptide(L)'
;MAKFRNLSGEQLQKKLQRDNVDCNPISTGMFYKIVPVKDKKMPLKSLYKNQTSDLFLAGVNNLRNEHMPRIVDALTKLKTNGILERPPESNTGAALKFHVNINSIANLDEKVLWGLIDLLNKKAKANNNMNFDFKIVNPEEHGNNRFKDTDQLTIYFDAYSSVSDMLALSEDINNYLQANLTENKTPLGPNDKFGFNSFVSVRFDTCRATTGYAVYSFFDNELAKFFEKYQAEPQVLSNLPACAFEAVFNNVIFSKQITDLNFQNGEALSPRDSAIVQNEFVKMLKNPYDYIAGSPKICQEGRDLFSSVQDFSYDFSQLNNTLGVEKHLEIELQRLACLGLPEELVAAKKEEMKLAAEARYNEIKANAGKLNDSQGKFEQSLQEIAMSVKALEKSDPKAAKDANNFYKAVIIKYHEFKKTGDLSEFKNFCQQRIKYYNDSENSNLAGKASWKQILLKILPFLNRLDYFSSKQKQSETTENKSTSIVGMNKFKKALLAFKQESIPAAKEMDSAKVSSELKLN
;
A
#
# COMPACT_ATOMS: atom_id res chain seq x y z
N MET A 1 -25.52 12.52 34.09
CA MET A 1 -25.63 13.09 32.73
C MET A 1 -25.34 11.99 31.72
N ALA A 2 -25.99 12.01 30.54
CA ALA A 2 -25.78 10.99 29.52
C ALA A 2 -24.34 11.07 28.98
N LYS A 3 -23.73 9.91 28.78
CA LYS A 3 -22.36 9.78 28.29
C LYS A 3 -22.36 9.37 26.83
N PHE A 4 -21.31 9.72 26.09
CA PHE A 4 -21.17 9.37 24.67
C PHE A 4 -21.35 7.88 24.39
N ARG A 5 -20.76 7.00 25.22
CA ARG A 5 -20.92 5.53 25.08
C ARG A 5 -22.35 5.02 25.21
N ASN A 6 -23.26 5.83 25.75
CA ASN A 6 -24.67 5.49 25.92
C ASN A 6 -25.51 5.93 24.70
N LEU A 7 -24.92 6.63 23.74
CA LEU A 7 -25.58 6.99 22.49
C LEU A 7 -25.45 5.84 21.49
N SER A 8 -26.50 5.58 20.72
CA SER A 8 -26.39 4.77 19.50
C SER A 8 -26.06 5.65 18.30
N GLY A 9 -25.52 5.04 17.23
CA GLY A 9 -25.33 5.74 15.95
C GLY A 9 -26.64 6.33 15.40
N GLU A 10 -27.76 5.62 15.57
CA GLU A 10 -29.09 6.11 15.18
C GLU A 10 -29.54 7.33 15.99
N GLN A 11 -29.28 7.36 17.30
CA GLN A 11 -29.59 8.51 18.16
C GLN A 11 -28.76 9.74 17.77
N LEU A 12 -27.47 9.53 17.47
CA LEU A 12 -26.58 10.58 16.96
C LEU A 12 -27.12 11.13 15.62
N GLN A 13 -27.44 10.25 14.66
CA GLN A 13 -27.99 10.62 13.36
C GLN A 13 -29.30 11.41 13.49
N LYS A 14 -30.26 10.90 14.28
CA LYS A 14 -31.57 11.57 14.46
C LYS A 14 -31.44 12.94 15.09
N LYS A 15 -30.47 13.16 15.98
CA LYS A 15 -30.22 14.47 16.59
C LYS A 15 -29.59 15.43 15.58
N LEU A 16 -28.60 14.97 14.82
CA LEU A 16 -27.91 15.75 13.79
C LEU A 16 -28.84 16.17 12.63
N GLN A 17 -29.77 15.31 12.22
CA GLN A 17 -30.72 15.61 11.12
C GLN A 17 -31.73 16.72 11.45
N ARG A 18 -31.95 17.05 12.73
CA ARG A 18 -32.92 18.09 13.13
C ARG A 18 -32.51 19.50 12.73
N ASP A 19 -31.26 19.71 12.35
CA ASP A 19 -30.68 21.03 12.09
C ASP A 19 -30.68 21.43 10.59
N ASN A 20 -31.49 20.77 9.75
CA ASN A 20 -31.49 20.90 8.29
C ASN A 20 -30.10 20.62 7.67
N VAL A 21 -29.42 19.60 8.19
CA VAL A 21 -28.08 19.22 7.73
C VAL A 21 -28.07 17.82 7.12
N ASP A 22 -27.33 17.69 6.02
CA ASP A 22 -27.14 16.43 5.31
C ASP A 22 -26.16 15.54 6.09
N CYS A 23 -26.69 14.42 6.60
CA CYS A 23 -25.97 13.49 7.46
C CYS A 23 -25.96 12.11 6.81
N ASN A 24 -24.77 11.64 6.44
CA ASN A 24 -24.59 10.37 5.75
C ASN A 24 -23.77 9.40 6.63
N PRO A 25 -24.30 8.22 6.98
CA PRO A 25 -23.53 7.22 7.70
C PRO A 25 -22.38 6.70 6.83
N ILE A 26 -21.21 6.49 7.45
CA ILE A 26 -20.04 5.87 6.85
C ILE A 26 -19.55 4.73 7.75
N SER A 27 -18.75 3.80 7.23
CA SER A 27 -18.41 2.54 7.91
C SER A 27 -17.87 2.66 9.33
N THR A 28 -17.26 3.80 9.70
CA THR A 28 -16.69 4.05 11.04
C THR A 28 -17.21 5.33 11.71
N GLY A 29 -18.28 5.95 11.18
CA GLY A 29 -18.76 7.22 11.71
C GLY A 29 -19.96 7.81 10.98
N MET A 30 -20.27 9.05 11.32
CA MET A 30 -21.31 9.85 10.69
C MET A 30 -20.64 11.04 10.01
N PHE A 31 -20.77 11.14 8.69
CA PHE A 31 -20.35 12.32 7.96
C PHE A 31 -21.44 13.38 8.04
N TYR A 32 -21.08 14.57 8.52
CA TYR A 32 -21.95 15.71 8.70
C TYR A 32 -21.55 16.81 7.72
N LYS A 33 -22.35 16.94 6.67
CA LYS A 33 -22.09 17.89 5.59
C LYS A 33 -22.84 19.18 5.87
N ILE A 34 -22.14 20.22 6.34
CA ILE A 34 -22.80 21.48 6.67
C ILE A 34 -23.13 22.20 5.37
N VAL A 35 -24.42 22.41 5.10
CA VAL A 35 -24.82 23.26 3.98
C VAL A 35 -24.38 24.70 4.30
N PRO A 36 -23.49 25.30 3.50
CA PRO A 36 -23.04 26.67 3.74
C PRO A 36 -24.23 27.62 3.67
N VAL A 37 -24.14 28.75 4.37
CA VAL A 37 -25.16 29.81 4.24
C VAL A 37 -25.22 30.24 2.78
N LYS A 38 -26.44 30.30 2.24
CA LYS A 38 -26.71 30.83 0.90
C LYS A 38 -26.07 32.23 0.83
N ASP A 39 -25.23 32.44 -0.18
CA ASP A 39 -24.49 33.69 -0.42
C ASP A 39 -23.30 33.99 0.50
N LYS A 40 -22.75 32.98 1.22
CA LYS A 40 -21.47 33.14 1.94
C LYS A 40 -20.37 33.59 0.98
N LYS A 41 -19.78 34.76 1.26
CA LYS A 41 -18.67 35.30 0.46
C LYS A 41 -17.37 34.62 0.86
N MET A 42 -16.74 33.95 -0.09
CA MET A 42 -15.37 33.47 0.04
C MET A 42 -14.48 34.23 -0.95
N PRO A 43 -13.85 35.35 -0.53
CA PRO A 43 -12.99 36.15 -1.39
C PRO A 43 -11.87 35.34 -2.05
N LEU A 44 -11.22 34.45 -1.29
CA LEU A 44 -10.17 33.59 -1.84
C LEU A 44 -10.75 32.60 -2.86
N LYS A 45 -11.93 32.03 -2.61
CA LYS A 45 -12.58 31.20 -3.63
C LYS A 45 -12.81 31.99 -4.92
N SER A 46 -13.29 33.23 -4.83
CA SER A 46 -13.52 34.05 -6.02
C SER A 46 -12.21 34.40 -6.74
N LEU A 47 -11.12 34.62 -6.00
CA LEU A 47 -9.80 34.96 -6.54
C LEU A 47 -9.12 33.75 -7.19
N TYR A 48 -9.16 32.57 -6.55
CA TYR A 48 -8.37 31.40 -6.94
C TYR A 48 -9.18 30.33 -7.70
N LYS A 49 -10.51 30.32 -7.67
CA LYS A 49 -11.34 29.26 -8.27
C LYS A 49 -11.22 29.17 -9.79
N ASN A 50 -11.13 30.30 -10.49
CA ASN A 50 -10.94 30.28 -11.96
C ASN A 50 -9.60 29.64 -12.37
N GLN A 51 -8.66 29.51 -11.44
CA GLN A 51 -7.39 28.79 -11.67
C GLN A 51 -7.44 27.30 -11.34
N THR A 52 -8.59 26.77 -10.95
CA THR A 52 -8.72 25.42 -10.39
C THR A 52 -9.98 24.71 -10.87
N SER A 53 -11.05 25.42 -11.26
CA SER A 53 -12.28 24.84 -11.83
C SER A 53 -12.24 24.63 -13.35
N ASP A 54 -11.65 25.55 -14.13
CA ASP A 54 -11.56 25.42 -15.60
C ASP A 54 -10.42 24.50 -16.06
N LEU A 55 -9.59 24.07 -15.12
CA LEU A 55 -8.43 23.19 -15.32
C LEU A 55 -8.74 21.70 -15.10
N PHE A 56 -9.97 21.36 -14.74
CA PHE A 56 -10.42 19.97 -14.61
C PHE A 56 -11.02 19.38 -15.90
N LEU A 57 -11.37 20.20 -16.90
CA LEU A 57 -12.20 19.77 -18.04
C LEU A 57 -11.69 20.17 -19.45
N ALA A 58 -10.64 20.99 -19.58
CA ALA A 58 -10.19 21.47 -20.89
C ALA A 58 -8.72 21.13 -21.18
N GLY A 59 -8.49 20.16 -22.08
CA GLY A 59 -7.17 19.94 -22.70
C GLY A 59 -6.69 18.48 -22.84
N VAL A 60 -7.60 17.51 -22.98
CA VAL A 60 -7.34 16.07 -22.77
C VAL A 60 -6.36 15.40 -23.75
N ASN A 61 -6.02 16.01 -24.89
CA ASN A 61 -5.18 15.34 -25.90
C ASN A 61 -3.78 15.93 -26.09
N ASN A 62 -3.54 17.21 -25.77
CA ASN A 62 -2.21 17.83 -25.94
C ASN A 62 -1.37 17.80 -24.64
N LEU A 63 -2.01 17.78 -23.47
CA LEU A 63 -1.31 17.77 -22.16
C LEU A 63 -0.78 16.37 -21.78
N ARG A 64 -1.32 15.32 -22.41
CA ARG A 64 -0.95 13.92 -22.17
C ARG A 64 0.53 13.62 -22.45
N ASN A 65 1.16 14.22 -23.46
CA ASN A 65 2.57 13.91 -23.73
C ASN A 65 3.55 14.70 -22.85
N GLU A 66 3.17 15.91 -22.41
CA GLU A 66 4.09 16.81 -21.70
C GLU A 66 4.15 16.56 -20.18
N HIS A 67 3.04 16.14 -19.57
CA HIS A 67 2.97 15.98 -18.11
C HIS A 67 3.10 14.53 -17.63
N MET A 68 2.90 13.55 -18.50
CA MET A 68 2.90 12.13 -18.12
C MET A 68 4.22 11.63 -17.56
N PRO A 69 5.40 11.92 -18.15
CA PRO A 69 6.67 11.51 -17.55
C PRO A 69 6.84 12.04 -16.11
N ARG A 70 6.35 13.26 -15.84
CA ARG A 70 6.43 13.85 -14.50
C ARG A 70 5.53 13.14 -13.48
N ILE A 71 4.33 12.73 -13.88
CA ILE A 71 3.40 11.95 -13.06
C ILE A 71 4.04 10.61 -12.69
N VAL A 72 4.63 9.94 -13.68
CA VAL A 72 5.34 8.67 -13.51
C VAL A 72 6.52 8.81 -12.55
N ASP A 73 7.31 9.87 -12.70
CA ASP A 73 8.41 10.18 -11.79
C ASP A 73 7.92 10.39 -10.36
N ALA A 74 6.82 11.13 -10.16
CA ALA A 74 6.26 11.37 -8.83
C ALA A 74 5.73 10.09 -8.19
N LEU A 75 4.98 9.27 -8.94
CA LEU A 75 4.50 7.96 -8.47
C LEU A 75 5.65 7.03 -8.11
N THR A 76 6.68 6.99 -8.96
CA THR A 76 7.89 6.20 -8.73
C THR A 76 8.61 6.70 -7.48
N LYS A 77 8.73 8.01 -7.30
CA LYS A 77 9.33 8.63 -6.13
C LYS A 77 8.57 8.28 -4.85
N LEU A 78 7.24 8.40 -4.85
CA LEU A 78 6.41 8.04 -3.69
C LEU A 78 6.57 6.55 -3.34
N LYS A 79 6.46 5.67 -4.34
CA LYS A 79 6.61 4.22 -4.17
C LYS A 79 8.01 3.82 -3.67
N THR A 80 9.07 4.40 -4.23
CA THR A 80 10.46 4.12 -3.82
C THR A 80 10.77 4.61 -2.41
N ASN A 81 10.02 5.60 -1.93
CA ASN A 81 10.03 6.08 -0.55
C ASN A 81 9.05 5.33 0.37
N GLY A 82 8.43 4.24 -0.09
CA GLY A 82 7.54 3.41 0.74
C GLY A 82 6.16 4.02 0.99
N ILE A 83 5.81 5.10 0.30
CA ILE A 83 4.49 5.73 0.39
C ILE A 83 3.57 5.01 -0.58
N LEU A 84 2.65 4.21 -0.02
CA LEU A 84 1.66 3.46 -0.77
C LEU A 84 0.33 4.21 -0.75
N GLU A 85 0.01 4.84 -1.86
CA GLU A 85 -1.26 5.54 -2.04
C GLU A 85 -2.40 4.55 -2.25
N ARG A 86 -3.55 4.87 -1.64
CA ARG A 86 -4.83 4.21 -1.89
C ARG A 86 -5.55 4.91 -3.04
N PRO A 87 -6.50 4.21 -3.70
CA PRO A 87 -7.33 4.81 -4.74
C PRO A 87 -7.98 6.11 -4.26
N PRO A 88 -8.26 7.04 -5.19
CA PRO A 88 -8.86 8.32 -4.86
C PRO A 88 -10.19 8.12 -4.13
N GLU A 89 -10.27 8.64 -2.91
CA GLU A 89 -11.56 8.96 -2.31
C GLU A 89 -12.10 10.20 -3.03
N SER A 90 -13.41 10.30 -3.25
CA SER A 90 -14.07 11.40 -3.98
C SER A 90 -14.05 12.74 -3.22
N ASN A 91 -12.95 13.05 -2.53
CA ASN A 91 -12.80 14.21 -1.67
C ASN A 91 -12.41 15.43 -2.50
N THR A 92 -13.38 16.32 -2.72
CA THR A 92 -13.20 17.61 -3.38
C THR A 92 -12.71 18.73 -2.44
N GLY A 93 -12.48 18.44 -1.15
CA GLY A 93 -11.99 19.40 -0.16
C GLY A 93 -10.51 19.75 -0.32
N ALA A 94 -9.91 20.38 0.68
CA ALA A 94 -8.46 20.53 0.80
C ALA A 94 -7.83 19.21 1.28
N ALA A 95 -6.58 18.97 0.90
CA ALA A 95 -5.78 17.85 1.43
C ALA A 95 -5.38 18.02 2.91
N LEU A 96 -5.35 19.26 3.40
CA LEU A 96 -5.12 19.59 4.80
C LEU A 96 -6.44 19.51 5.58
N LYS A 97 -6.45 18.73 6.66
CA LYS A 97 -7.62 18.53 7.54
C LYS A 97 -7.26 18.60 9.01
N PHE A 98 -8.24 18.87 9.86
CA PHE A 98 -8.06 18.84 11.31
C PHE A 98 -8.66 17.60 11.91
N HIS A 99 -8.04 17.08 12.97
CA HIS A 99 -8.65 16.10 13.85
C HIS A 99 -8.84 16.72 15.24
N VAL A 100 -10.02 16.51 15.82
CA VAL A 100 -10.27 16.86 17.22
C VAL A 100 -10.08 15.60 18.05
N ASN A 101 -9.13 15.68 18.99
CA ASN A 101 -8.76 14.61 19.89
C ASN A 101 -9.42 14.87 21.25
N ILE A 102 -10.05 13.85 21.81
CA ILE A 102 -10.68 13.89 23.13
C ILE A 102 -10.30 12.60 23.83
N ASN A 103 -9.50 12.70 24.90
CA ASN A 103 -9.11 11.52 25.67
C ASN A 103 -10.33 10.89 26.36
N SER A 104 -10.44 9.57 26.28
CA SER A 104 -11.56 8.77 26.84
C SER A 104 -12.95 9.22 26.38
N ILE A 105 -13.16 9.30 25.06
CA ILE A 105 -14.43 9.76 24.45
C ILE A 105 -15.65 9.03 25.01
N ALA A 106 -15.53 7.76 25.39
CA ALA A 106 -16.61 6.97 25.99
C ALA A 106 -17.28 7.66 27.20
N ASN A 107 -16.50 8.41 27.98
CA ASN A 107 -16.94 9.10 29.20
C ASN A 107 -17.26 10.59 28.96
N LEU A 108 -17.14 11.08 27.72
CA LEU A 108 -17.50 12.44 27.35
C LEU A 108 -18.97 12.68 27.69
N ASP A 109 -19.24 13.81 28.36
CA ASP A 109 -20.60 14.25 28.55
C ASP A 109 -21.20 14.63 27.21
N GLU A 110 -22.37 14.08 26.92
CA GLU A 110 -23.08 14.35 25.67
C GLU A 110 -23.26 15.87 25.44
N LYS A 111 -23.44 16.68 26.49
CA LYS A 111 -23.57 18.14 26.36
C LYS A 111 -22.32 18.81 25.78
N VAL A 112 -21.14 18.29 26.09
CA VAL A 112 -19.87 18.84 25.58
C VAL A 112 -19.72 18.54 24.10
N LEU A 113 -20.11 17.34 23.67
CA LEU A 113 -20.15 17.00 22.24
C LEU A 113 -21.11 17.92 21.47
N TRP A 114 -22.32 18.12 21.99
CA TRP A 114 -23.30 18.98 21.32
C TRP A 114 -22.87 20.44 21.29
N GLY A 115 -22.31 20.98 22.37
CA GLY A 115 -21.82 22.35 22.34
C GLY A 115 -20.62 22.54 21.40
N LEU A 116 -19.78 21.52 21.20
CA LEU A 116 -18.76 21.53 20.14
C LEU A 116 -19.39 21.55 18.75
N ILE A 117 -20.41 20.71 18.51
CA ILE A 117 -21.16 20.70 17.24
C ILE A 117 -21.82 22.06 16.99
N ASP A 118 -22.43 22.67 18.00
CA ASP A 118 -23.03 24.00 17.92
C ASP A 118 -21.99 25.08 17.60
N LEU A 119 -20.81 25.01 18.21
CA LEU A 119 -19.69 25.89 17.89
C LEU A 119 -19.29 25.76 16.42
N LEU A 120 -19.11 24.52 15.93
CA LEU A 120 -18.76 24.24 14.54
C LEU A 120 -19.86 24.74 13.58
N ASN A 121 -21.13 24.47 13.88
CA ASN A 121 -22.28 24.94 13.12
C ASN A 121 -22.31 26.48 13.04
N LYS A 122 -22.09 27.15 14.17
CA LYS A 122 -22.04 28.62 14.24
C LYS A 122 -20.89 29.17 13.39
N LYS A 123 -19.70 28.57 13.46
CA LYS A 123 -18.52 28.99 12.70
C LYS A 123 -18.67 28.72 11.20
N ALA A 124 -19.29 27.61 10.82
CA ALA A 124 -19.60 27.32 9.42
C ALA A 124 -20.61 28.31 8.84
N LYS A 125 -21.60 28.73 9.62
CA LYS A 125 -22.63 29.71 9.22
C LYS A 125 -22.17 31.18 9.34
N ALA A 126 -21.05 31.46 10.02
CA ALA A 126 -20.53 32.81 10.14
C ALA A 126 -19.99 33.35 8.80
N ASN A 127 -20.02 34.67 8.64
CA ASN A 127 -19.42 35.36 7.51
C ASN A 127 -17.89 35.44 7.68
N ASN A 128 -17.22 34.30 7.53
CA ASN A 128 -15.76 34.15 7.47
C ASN A 128 -15.36 33.58 6.09
N ASN A 129 -14.06 33.50 5.83
CA ASN A 129 -13.50 33.07 4.55
C ASN A 129 -13.07 31.59 4.61
N MET A 130 -13.92 30.76 5.20
CA MET A 130 -13.69 29.32 5.35
C MET A 130 -14.99 28.57 5.08
N ASN A 131 -14.90 27.41 4.46
CA ASN A 131 -16.00 26.47 4.38
C ASN A 131 -15.51 25.08 4.77
N PHE A 132 -16.30 24.31 5.48
CA PHE A 132 -15.89 22.98 5.91
C PHE A 132 -17.08 22.07 6.17
N ASP A 133 -16.82 20.78 6.00
CA ASP A 133 -17.64 19.68 6.49
C ASP A 133 -16.91 19.00 7.64
N PHE A 134 -17.58 18.18 8.42
CA PHE A 134 -16.89 17.37 9.43
C PHE A 134 -17.54 16.00 9.59
N LYS A 135 -16.78 15.04 10.08
CA LYS A 135 -17.30 13.75 10.51
C LYS A 135 -17.12 13.58 12.00
N ILE A 136 -18.01 12.79 12.59
CA ILE A 136 -17.95 12.37 13.99
C ILE A 136 -17.88 10.85 14.01
N VAL A 137 -17.04 10.28 14.88
CA VAL A 137 -16.98 8.84 15.08
C VAL A 137 -18.32 8.29 15.58
N ASN A 138 -18.69 7.07 15.17
CA ASN A 138 -19.87 6.39 15.69
C ASN A 138 -19.65 6.11 17.21
N PRO A 139 -20.62 6.45 18.08
CA PRO A 139 -20.56 6.10 19.51
C PRO A 139 -20.17 4.65 19.82
N GLU A 140 -20.52 3.71 18.96
CA GLU A 140 -20.20 2.28 19.10
C GLU A 140 -18.69 2.00 18.96
N GLU A 141 -17.93 2.88 18.31
CA GLU A 141 -16.48 2.77 18.12
C GLU A 141 -15.67 3.35 19.29
N HIS A 142 -16.29 3.73 20.41
CA HIS A 142 -15.61 4.31 21.57
C HIS A 142 -14.53 3.39 22.18
N GLY A 143 -14.58 2.09 21.92
CA GLY A 143 -13.58 1.10 22.33
C GLY A 143 -12.46 0.89 21.30
N ASN A 144 -12.55 1.47 20.11
CA ASN A 144 -11.54 1.35 19.06
C ASN A 144 -10.24 2.04 19.49
N ASN A 145 -9.10 1.36 19.37
CA ASN A 145 -7.79 1.89 19.80
C ASN A 145 -7.45 3.26 19.20
N ARG A 146 -7.93 3.55 17.99
CA ARG A 146 -7.76 4.87 17.37
C ARG A 146 -8.67 5.91 18.02
N PHE A 147 -9.97 5.60 18.07
CA PHE A 147 -11.01 6.56 18.41
C PHE A 147 -11.28 6.73 19.90
N LYS A 148 -10.71 5.87 20.75
CA LYS A 148 -10.85 5.98 22.20
C LYS A 148 -10.28 7.31 22.71
N ASP A 149 -9.13 7.72 22.18
CA ASP A 149 -8.37 8.86 22.68
C ASP A 149 -8.02 9.91 21.60
N THR A 150 -8.16 9.59 20.30
CA THR A 150 -7.81 10.48 19.18
C THR A 150 -8.80 10.40 17.99
N ASP A 151 -8.73 11.33 17.03
CA ASP A 151 -9.45 11.31 15.75
C ASP A 151 -11.00 11.21 15.86
N GLN A 152 -11.64 11.69 16.94
CA GLN A 152 -13.09 11.52 17.12
C GLN A 152 -13.91 12.44 16.22
N LEU A 153 -13.42 13.63 15.93
CA LEU A 153 -13.97 14.46 14.86
C LEU A 153 -12.88 14.73 13.82
N THR A 154 -13.26 14.79 12.55
CA THR A 154 -12.36 15.26 11.49
C THR A 154 -13.04 16.36 10.71
N ILE A 155 -12.36 17.49 10.52
CA ILE A 155 -12.87 18.67 9.82
C ILE A 155 -12.18 18.75 8.47
N TYR A 156 -12.99 18.73 7.41
CA TYR A 156 -12.59 18.78 6.02
C TYR A 156 -12.87 20.16 5.45
N PHE A 157 -11.83 20.91 5.11
CA PHE A 157 -11.97 22.27 4.60
C PHE A 157 -12.21 22.28 3.09
N ASP A 158 -12.87 23.32 2.60
CA ASP A 158 -12.85 23.68 1.18
C ASP A 158 -11.44 24.17 0.81
N ALA A 159 -10.98 23.83 -0.39
CA ALA A 159 -9.65 24.15 -0.92
C ALA A 159 -9.29 25.64 -0.84
N TYR A 160 -10.27 26.55 -0.86
CA TYR A 160 -10.04 27.99 -0.79
C TYR A 160 -10.30 28.60 0.58
N SER A 161 -10.46 27.78 1.61
CA SER A 161 -10.54 28.26 2.98
C SER A 161 -9.24 28.98 3.36
N SER A 162 -9.39 30.14 4.00
CA SER A 162 -8.28 30.93 4.53
C SER A 162 -7.56 30.18 5.65
N VAL A 163 -6.24 30.07 5.54
CA VAL A 163 -5.40 29.44 6.58
C VAL A 163 -5.53 30.18 7.92
N SER A 164 -5.64 31.51 7.90
CA SER A 164 -5.86 32.28 9.14
C SER A 164 -7.19 31.95 9.81
N ASP A 165 -8.27 31.76 9.04
CA ASP A 165 -9.59 31.43 9.62
C ASP A 165 -9.63 29.99 10.14
N MET A 166 -8.87 29.09 9.49
CA MET A 166 -8.68 27.73 9.98
C MET A 166 -7.96 27.73 11.33
N LEU A 167 -6.89 28.51 11.50
CA LEU A 167 -6.21 28.66 12.80
C LEU A 167 -7.12 29.30 13.86
N ALA A 168 -7.92 30.30 13.49
CA ALA A 168 -8.89 30.88 14.42
C ALA A 168 -9.92 29.83 14.90
N LEU A 169 -10.38 28.95 14.00
CA LEU A 169 -11.25 27.84 14.36
C LEU A 169 -10.57 26.85 15.33
N SER A 170 -9.29 26.53 15.15
CA SER A 170 -8.58 25.64 16.07
C SER A 170 -8.50 26.23 17.49
N GLU A 171 -8.33 27.55 17.59
CA GLU A 171 -8.33 28.25 18.88
C GLU A 171 -9.73 28.32 19.51
N ASP A 172 -10.78 28.53 18.72
CA ASP A 172 -12.16 28.46 19.21
C ASP A 172 -12.47 27.07 19.79
N ILE A 173 -12.05 26.00 19.11
CA ILE A 173 -12.21 24.61 19.58
C ILE A 173 -11.43 24.39 20.88
N ASN A 174 -10.18 24.84 20.92
CA ASN A 174 -9.33 24.73 22.11
C ASN A 174 -9.96 25.42 23.32
N ASN A 175 -10.36 26.68 23.17
CA ASN A 175 -10.99 27.46 24.25
C ASN A 175 -12.27 26.81 24.75
N TYR A 176 -13.11 26.29 23.84
CA TYR A 176 -14.32 25.58 24.23
C TYR A 176 -14.01 24.30 25.00
N LEU A 177 -13.08 23.48 24.53
CA LEU A 177 -12.77 22.20 25.15
C LEU A 177 -12.00 22.37 26.47
N GLN A 178 -11.06 23.32 26.58
CA GLN A 178 -10.37 23.63 27.84
C GLN A 178 -11.33 24.08 28.94
N ALA A 179 -12.41 24.78 28.59
CA ALA A 179 -13.42 25.20 29.56
C ALA A 179 -14.28 24.03 30.09
N ASN A 180 -14.30 22.89 29.40
CA ASN A 180 -15.20 21.77 29.69
C ASN A 180 -14.46 20.46 30.04
N LEU A 181 -13.20 20.33 29.66
CA LEU A 181 -12.39 19.12 29.74
C LEU A 181 -11.00 19.45 30.25
N THR A 182 -10.36 18.46 30.85
CA THR A 182 -8.93 18.52 31.11
C THR A 182 -8.16 18.47 29.81
N GLU A 183 -7.03 19.17 29.77
CA GLU A 183 -6.09 19.09 28.66
C GLU A 183 -5.76 17.64 28.29
N ASN A 184 -5.70 17.36 26.99
CA ASN A 184 -5.33 16.03 26.52
C ASN A 184 -3.87 15.74 26.84
N LYS A 185 -3.64 14.61 27.52
CA LYS A 185 -2.30 14.07 27.74
C LYS A 185 -1.75 13.38 26.49
N THR A 186 -2.64 12.97 25.59
CA THR A 186 -2.28 12.41 24.27
C THR A 186 -2.95 13.27 23.19
N PRO A 187 -2.26 14.31 22.69
CA PRO A 187 -2.85 15.29 21.78
C PRO A 187 -2.79 14.89 20.30
N LEU A 188 -1.99 13.89 19.93
CA LEU A 188 -1.78 13.48 18.53
C LEU A 188 -2.33 12.08 18.26
N GLY A 189 -3.10 11.96 17.18
CA GLY A 189 -3.50 10.67 16.61
C GLY A 189 -2.30 9.85 16.09
N PRO A 190 -2.48 8.54 15.87
CA PRO A 190 -1.39 7.63 15.48
C PRO A 190 -0.73 8.00 14.15
N ASN A 191 -1.42 8.77 13.30
CA ASN A 191 -0.93 9.20 11.99
C ASN A 191 -0.73 10.72 11.89
N ASP A 192 -0.91 11.47 12.98
CA ASP A 192 -0.66 12.93 12.98
C ASP A 192 0.74 13.20 13.48
N LYS A 193 1.43 14.19 12.87
CA LYS A 193 2.78 14.59 13.29
C LYS A 193 2.83 15.91 14.03
N PHE A 194 1.78 16.72 13.92
CA PHE A 194 1.68 17.98 14.64
C PHE A 194 0.23 18.38 14.91
N GLY A 195 0.07 19.37 15.80
CA GLY A 195 -1.20 20.00 16.09
C GLY A 195 -1.00 21.45 16.49
N PHE A 196 -2.10 22.21 16.44
CA PHE A 196 -2.08 23.62 16.84
C PHE A 196 -2.20 23.79 18.35
N ASN A 197 -2.86 22.84 19.00
CA ASN A 197 -3.07 22.83 20.44
C ASN A 197 -3.35 21.39 20.92
N SER A 198 -3.64 21.24 22.22
CA SER A 198 -3.82 19.93 22.83
C SER A 198 -5.05 19.16 22.33
N PHE A 199 -6.03 19.84 21.72
CA PHE A 199 -7.24 19.21 21.20
C PHE A 199 -7.27 19.09 19.68
N VAL A 200 -6.52 19.91 18.94
CA VAL A 200 -6.58 19.96 17.48
C VAL A 200 -5.24 19.56 16.85
N SER A 201 -5.22 18.39 16.23
CA SER A 201 -4.12 17.93 15.37
C SER A 201 -4.43 18.12 13.89
N VAL A 202 -3.39 18.05 13.06
CA VAL A 202 -3.47 18.35 11.63
C VAL A 202 -2.87 17.19 10.82
N ARG A 203 -3.44 16.93 9.65
CA ARG A 203 -2.91 15.94 8.70
C ARG A 203 -3.06 16.43 7.27
N PHE A 204 -2.03 16.20 6.47
CA PHE A 204 -2.07 16.24 5.01
C PHE A 204 -2.13 14.81 4.47
N ASP A 205 -3.21 14.46 3.76
CA ASP A 205 -3.49 13.04 3.45
C ASP A 205 -3.82 12.74 1.98
N THR A 206 -3.89 13.77 1.14
CA THR A 206 -4.30 13.65 -0.25
C THR A 206 -3.26 14.29 -1.16
N CYS A 207 -2.66 13.51 -2.05
CA CYS A 207 -1.80 14.04 -3.10
C CYS A 207 -2.70 14.47 -4.26
N ARG A 208 -2.86 15.77 -4.52
CA ARG A 208 -3.73 16.24 -5.61
C ARG A 208 -3.19 15.88 -7.00
N ALA A 209 -1.87 15.73 -7.11
CA ALA A 209 -1.21 15.31 -8.34
C ALA A 209 -1.60 13.89 -8.77
N THR A 210 -1.58 12.93 -7.86
CA THR A 210 -1.89 11.52 -8.17
C THR A 210 -3.32 11.16 -7.80
N THR A 211 -4.00 12.05 -7.06
CA THR A 211 -5.27 11.86 -6.35
C THR A 211 -5.25 10.77 -5.28
N GLY A 212 -4.06 10.23 -5.01
CA GLY A 212 -3.86 9.17 -4.06
C GLY A 212 -4.00 9.65 -2.63
N TYR A 213 -4.63 8.81 -1.81
CA TYR A 213 -4.70 8.99 -0.37
C TYR A 213 -3.56 8.25 0.32
N ALA A 214 -2.78 8.92 1.16
CA ALA A 214 -1.74 8.30 1.99
C ALA A 214 -1.47 9.13 3.25
N VAL A 215 -0.58 8.64 4.12
CA VAL A 215 -0.04 9.43 5.24
C VAL A 215 1.29 10.03 4.79
N TYR A 216 1.37 11.35 4.65
CA TYR A 216 2.56 12.05 4.19
C TYR A 216 3.32 12.68 5.36
N SER A 217 3.80 11.86 6.29
CA SER A 217 4.43 12.30 7.53
C SER A 217 5.56 13.31 7.33
N PHE A 218 6.36 13.16 6.26
CA PHE A 218 7.42 14.12 5.91
C PHE A 218 6.88 15.52 5.67
N PHE A 219 5.71 15.62 5.04
CA PHE A 219 5.12 16.91 4.74
C PHE A 219 4.42 17.51 5.95
N ASP A 220 3.77 16.69 6.79
CA ASP A 220 3.24 17.14 8.08
C ASP A 220 4.33 17.76 8.95
N ASN A 221 5.54 17.17 8.97
CA ASN A 221 6.70 17.74 9.68
C ASN A 221 7.15 19.10 9.11
N GLU A 222 7.07 19.29 7.79
CA GLU A 222 7.43 20.57 7.16
C GLU A 222 6.34 21.64 7.36
N LEU A 223 5.06 21.23 7.42
CA LEU A 223 3.95 22.09 7.81
C LEU A 223 4.08 22.56 9.25
N ALA A 224 4.49 21.67 10.17
CA ALA A 224 4.74 22.04 11.56
C ALA A 224 5.74 23.21 11.69
N LYS A 225 6.87 23.14 10.97
CA LYS A 225 7.89 24.21 10.93
C LYS A 225 7.34 25.50 10.32
N PHE A 226 6.52 25.38 9.28
CA PHE A 226 5.85 26.54 8.66
C PHE A 226 4.93 27.23 9.66
N PHE A 227 4.07 26.48 10.34
CA PHE A 227 3.12 27.06 11.29
C PHE A 227 3.80 27.60 12.54
N GLU A 228 4.84 26.93 13.08
CA GLU A 228 5.64 27.47 14.18
C GLU A 228 6.19 28.86 13.86
N LYS A 229 6.61 29.07 12.61
CA LYS A 229 7.17 30.34 12.15
C LYS A 229 6.11 31.42 11.90
N TYR A 230 4.98 31.07 11.29
CA TYR A 230 4.03 32.07 10.76
C TYR A 230 2.67 32.12 11.46
N GLN A 231 2.37 31.25 12.42
CA GLN A 231 1.06 31.23 13.10
C GLN A 231 0.70 32.56 13.78
N ALA A 232 1.70 33.33 14.22
CA ALA A 232 1.52 34.65 14.83
C ALA A 232 1.36 35.79 13.80
N GLU A 233 1.31 35.48 12.50
CA GLU A 233 1.19 36.45 11.40
C GLU A 233 -0.16 36.29 10.64
N PRO A 234 -1.32 36.52 11.28
CA PRO A 234 -2.63 36.33 10.67
C PRO A 234 -2.82 37.17 9.41
N GLN A 235 -2.20 38.35 9.32
CA GLN A 235 -2.23 39.19 8.12
C GLN A 235 -1.62 38.50 6.90
N VAL A 236 -0.57 37.70 7.08
CA VAL A 236 0.09 36.93 6.00
C VAL A 236 -0.77 35.71 5.65
N LEU A 237 -1.24 34.99 6.67
CA LEU A 237 -2.01 33.76 6.49
C LEU A 237 -3.44 34.00 5.99
N SER A 238 -4.00 35.20 6.15
CA SER A 238 -5.37 35.54 5.71
C SER A 238 -5.55 35.53 4.20
N ASN A 239 -4.47 35.74 3.45
CA ASN A 239 -4.46 35.74 1.98
C ASN A 239 -4.09 34.37 1.37
N LEU A 240 -3.80 33.39 2.22
CA LEU A 240 -3.33 32.07 1.81
C LEU A 240 -4.50 31.08 1.82
N PRO A 241 -4.91 30.52 0.66
CA PRO A 241 -5.89 29.44 0.63
C PRO A 241 -5.26 28.09 1.02
N ALA A 242 -6.04 27.17 1.57
CA ALA A 242 -5.57 25.83 1.96
C ALA A 242 -4.91 25.05 0.80
N CYS A 243 -5.37 25.23 -0.45
CA CYS A 243 -4.79 24.59 -1.63
C CYS A 243 -3.37 25.07 -1.97
N ALA A 244 -2.88 26.16 -1.36
CA ALA A 244 -1.50 26.58 -1.52
C ALA A 244 -0.51 25.52 -1.01
N PHE A 245 -0.87 24.79 0.06
CA PHE A 245 -0.06 23.70 0.57
C PHE A 245 -0.03 22.50 -0.38
N GLU A 246 -1.10 22.27 -1.14
CA GLU A 246 -1.15 21.25 -2.20
C GLU A 246 -0.18 21.60 -3.34
N ALA A 247 -0.09 22.89 -3.70
CA ALA A 247 0.85 23.37 -4.70
C ALA A 247 2.31 23.19 -4.26
N VAL A 248 2.63 23.45 -2.98
CA VAL A 248 3.95 23.19 -2.42
C VAL A 248 4.25 21.69 -2.43
N PHE A 249 3.31 20.86 -1.95
CA PHE A 249 3.45 19.40 -1.97
C PHE A 249 3.76 18.88 -3.37
N ASN A 250 3.01 19.33 -4.39
CA ASN A 250 3.23 18.98 -5.79
C ASN A 250 4.66 19.35 -6.24
N ASN A 251 5.12 20.57 -5.95
CA ASN A 251 6.48 20.98 -6.28
C ASN A 251 7.55 20.10 -5.61
N VAL A 252 7.31 19.65 -4.38
CA VAL A 252 8.20 18.73 -3.66
C VAL A 252 8.25 17.35 -4.33
N ILE A 253 7.11 16.75 -4.67
CA ILE A 253 7.09 15.42 -5.30
C ILE A 253 7.63 15.44 -6.74
N PHE A 254 7.46 16.53 -7.49
CA PHE A 254 8.05 16.70 -8.84
C PHE A 254 9.50 17.19 -8.82
N SER A 255 10.01 17.62 -7.68
CA SER A 255 11.40 18.07 -7.58
C SER A 255 12.37 16.93 -7.83
N LYS A 256 13.33 17.16 -8.73
CA LYS A 256 14.49 16.28 -8.94
C LYS A 256 15.56 16.45 -7.86
N GLN A 257 15.51 17.54 -7.09
CA GLN A 257 16.52 17.85 -6.07
C GLN A 257 16.29 17.07 -4.78
N ILE A 258 15.02 16.85 -4.44
CA ILE A 258 14.61 16.04 -3.29
C ILE A 258 14.36 14.64 -3.84
N THR A 259 15.07 13.60 -3.41
CA THR A 259 14.82 12.23 -3.89
C THR A 259 14.38 11.28 -2.79
N ASP A 260 14.84 11.52 -1.57
CA ASP A 260 14.49 10.72 -0.39
C ASP A 260 13.48 11.50 0.46
N LEU A 261 12.22 11.09 0.39
CA LEU A 261 11.10 11.62 1.16
C LEU A 261 10.94 10.90 2.50
N ASN A 262 11.73 9.86 2.76
CA ASN A 262 11.54 8.96 3.88
C ASN A 262 12.89 8.46 4.38
N PHE A 263 13.77 9.37 4.81
CA PHE A 263 15.22 9.14 5.00
C PHE A 263 15.55 8.16 6.15
N GLN A 264 15.12 6.93 5.96
CA GLN A 264 15.34 5.72 6.72
C GLN A 264 14.49 5.59 7.98
N ASN A 265 13.18 5.81 7.78
CA ASN A 265 12.03 5.50 8.65
C ASN A 265 11.78 6.39 9.87
N GLY A 266 12.47 7.54 9.98
CA GLY A 266 12.17 8.60 10.95
C GLY A 266 11.20 9.68 10.43
N GLU A 267 10.50 9.43 9.30
CA GLU A 267 9.45 10.28 8.70
C GLU A 267 9.82 11.74 8.37
N ALA A 268 10.99 12.25 8.70
CA ALA A 268 11.43 13.61 8.42
C ALA A 268 12.40 13.68 7.23
N LEU A 269 12.43 14.84 6.57
CA LEU A 269 13.38 15.13 5.50
C LEU A 269 14.80 15.40 6.04
N SER A 270 15.81 15.23 5.18
CA SER A 270 17.16 15.69 5.48
C SER A 270 17.18 17.22 5.71
N PRO A 271 18.13 17.79 6.47
CA PRO A 271 18.20 19.24 6.67
C PRO A 271 18.27 20.04 5.36
N ARG A 272 18.98 19.49 4.36
CA ARG A 272 19.07 20.08 3.02
C ARG A 272 17.71 20.08 2.32
N ASP A 273 17.02 18.95 2.30
CA ASP A 273 15.72 18.83 1.62
C ASP A 273 14.64 19.63 2.33
N SER A 274 14.65 19.64 3.67
CA SER A 274 13.78 20.51 4.47
C SER A 274 14.01 21.98 4.14
N ALA A 275 15.26 22.44 4.01
CA ALA A 275 15.54 23.82 3.59
C ALA A 275 14.97 24.14 2.20
N ILE A 276 14.96 23.17 1.27
CA ILE A 276 14.33 23.33 -0.04
C ILE A 276 12.81 23.49 0.12
N VAL A 277 12.15 22.64 0.92
CA VAL A 277 10.70 22.75 1.17
C VAL A 277 10.33 24.07 1.86
N GLN A 278 11.10 24.48 2.87
CA GLN A 278 10.86 25.75 3.56
C GLN A 278 11.04 26.96 2.62
N ASN A 279 11.97 26.88 1.67
CA ASN A 279 12.10 27.89 0.63
C ASN A 279 10.90 27.91 -0.34
N GLU A 280 10.29 26.75 -0.64
CA GLU A 280 9.04 26.70 -1.41
C GLU A 280 7.89 27.40 -0.67
N PHE A 281 7.76 27.23 0.65
CA PHE A 281 6.80 28.01 1.44
C PHE A 281 7.06 29.51 1.38
N VAL A 282 8.32 29.95 1.46
CA VAL A 282 8.67 31.38 1.34
C VAL A 282 8.30 31.92 -0.05
N LYS A 283 8.54 31.16 -1.12
CA LYS A 283 8.12 31.54 -2.49
C LYS A 283 6.60 31.67 -2.58
N MET A 284 5.87 30.68 -2.04
CA MET A 284 4.41 30.68 -1.98
C MET A 284 3.88 31.91 -1.24
N LEU A 285 4.46 32.30 -0.09
CA LEU A 285 4.01 33.47 0.68
C LEU A 285 4.21 34.80 -0.05
N LYS A 286 5.26 34.94 -0.87
CA LYS A 286 5.53 36.18 -1.62
C LYS A 286 4.47 36.50 -2.66
N ASN A 287 3.95 35.48 -3.34
CA ASN A 287 2.90 35.62 -4.33
C ASN A 287 2.11 34.31 -4.45
N PRO A 288 1.11 34.09 -3.57
CA PRO A 288 0.39 32.82 -3.55
C PRO A 288 -0.40 32.57 -4.83
N TYR A 289 -0.91 33.63 -5.47
CA TYR A 289 -1.64 33.56 -6.72
C TYR A 289 -0.79 32.98 -7.85
N ASP A 290 0.35 33.59 -8.16
CA ASP A 290 1.22 33.11 -9.23
C ASP A 290 1.86 31.77 -8.89
N TYR A 291 2.16 31.52 -7.62
CA TYR A 291 2.72 30.25 -7.17
C TYR A 291 1.75 29.08 -7.40
N ILE A 292 0.48 29.24 -7.04
CA ILE A 292 -0.57 28.24 -7.29
C ILE A 292 -0.86 28.12 -8.79
N ALA A 293 -0.86 29.23 -9.53
CA ALA A 293 -1.07 29.26 -10.96
C ALA A 293 -0.02 28.42 -11.71
N GLY A 294 1.25 28.60 -11.36
CA GLY A 294 2.40 27.95 -12.00
C GLY A 294 2.77 26.59 -11.43
N SER A 295 2.13 26.13 -10.35
CA SER A 295 2.36 24.79 -9.81
C SER A 295 1.90 23.72 -10.80
N PRO A 296 2.61 22.58 -10.93
CA PRO A 296 2.18 21.46 -11.75
C PRO A 296 0.78 20.98 -11.32
N LYS A 297 -0.19 21.08 -12.25
CA LYS A 297 -1.58 20.63 -12.06
C LYS A 297 -1.75 19.33 -12.84
N ILE A 298 -2.38 18.32 -12.24
CA ILE A 298 -2.66 17.06 -12.93
C ILE A 298 -4.16 16.88 -13.03
N CYS A 299 -4.62 16.70 -14.27
CA CYS A 299 -6.01 16.54 -14.65
C CYS A 299 -6.51 15.10 -14.39
N GLN A 300 -7.79 14.88 -14.68
CA GLN A 300 -8.50 13.60 -14.60
C GLN A 300 -7.74 12.41 -15.26
N GLU A 301 -6.88 12.63 -16.25
CA GLU A 301 -6.11 11.54 -16.89
C GLU A 301 -5.05 10.91 -15.98
N GLY A 302 -4.45 11.67 -15.05
CA GLY A 302 -3.52 11.10 -14.07
C GLY A 302 -4.21 10.09 -13.15
N ARG A 303 -5.50 10.31 -12.87
CA ARG A 303 -6.39 9.39 -12.15
C ARG A 303 -6.63 8.11 -12.91
N ASP A 304 -7.07 8.24 -14.16
CA ASP A 304 -7.43 7.09 -14.99
C ASP A 304 -6.20 6.21 -15.27
N LEU A 305 -5.02 6.83 -15.39
CA LEU A 305 -3.74 6.13 -15.47
C LEU A 305 -3.36 5.43 -14.16
N PHE A 306 -3.49 6.12 -13.02
CA PHE A 306 -3.17 5.54 -11.72
C PHE A 306 -4.00 4.29 -11.44
N SER A 307 -5.32 4.36 -11.71
CA SER A 307 -6.20 3.20 -11.68
C SER A 307 -5.74 2.11 -12.65
N SER A 308 -5.46 2.45 -13.91
CA SER A 308 -5.00 1.48 -14.91
C SER A 308 -3.68 0.79 -14.54
N VAL A 309 -2.77 1.47 -13.83
CA VAL A 309 -1.48 0.92 -13.39
C VAL A 309 -1.61 0.15 -12.07
N GLN A 310 -2.44 0.59 -11.12
CA GLN A 310 -2.70 -0.14 -9.87
C GLN A 310 -3.52 -1.41 -10.11
N ASP A 311 -4.52 -1.34 -10.98
CA ASP A 311 -5.44 -2.45 -11.25
C ASP A 311 -4.81 -3.50 -12.18
N PHE A 312 -3.68 -3.18 -12.83
CA PHE A 312 -2.94 -4.14 -13.63
C PHE A 312 -2.22 -5.16 -12.74
N SER A 313 -2.92 -6.25 -12.45
CA SER A 313 -2.42 -7.40 -11.70
C SER A 313 -2.07 -8.56 -12.63
N TYR A 314 -1.04 -9.32 -12.27
CA TYR A 314 -0.61 -10.56 -12.92
C TYR A 314 -0.25 -11.58 -11.85
N ASP A 315 -0.51 -12.86 -12.12
CA ASP A 315 -0.25 -13.94 -11.17
C ASP A 315 0.32 -15.18 -11.88
N PHE A 316 1.59 -15.49 -11.58
CA PHE A 316 2.27 -16.68 -12.08
C PHE A 316 2.20 -17.86 -11.09
N SER A 317 1.62 -17.69 -9.90
CA SER A 317 1.66 -18.67 -8.80
C SER A 317 0.99 -20.00 -9.15
N GLN A 318 -0.06 -19.96 -9.97
CA GLN A 318 -0.84 -21.13 -10.38
C GLN A 318 -0.17 -21.95 -11.50
N LEU A 319 0.91 -21.44 -12.10
CA LEU A 319 1.54 -22.08 -13.26
C LEU A 319 2.58 -23.10 -12.80
N ASN A 320 2.48 -24.33 -13.30
CA ASN A 320 3.27 -25.47 -12.82
C ASN A 320 4.33 -25.97 -13.83
N ASN A 321 4.40 -25.36 -15.02
CA ASN A 321 5.35 -25.72 -16.06
C ASN A 321 5.86 -24.47 -16.77
N THR A 322 7.06 -24.57 -17.35
CA THR A 322 7.77 -23.44 -17.93
C THR A 322 7.06 -22.86 -19.16
N LEU A 323 6.47 -23.71 -20.00
CA LEU A 323 5.72 -23.28 -21.19
C LEU A 323 4.47 -22.47 -20.81
N GLY A 324 3.81 -22.83 -19.71
CA GLY A 324 2.67 -22.10 -19.16
C GLY A 324 3.07 -20.71 -18.67
N VAL A 325 4.22 -20.59 -17.99
CA VAL A 325 4.78 -19.30 -17.56
C VAL A 325 5.10 -18.41 -18.77
N GLU A 326 5.73 -18.94 -19.81
CA GLU A 326 6.07 -18.19 -21.03
C GLU A 326 4.83 -17.67 -21.76
N LYS A 327 3.83 -18.55 -21.99
CA LYS A 327 2.57 -18.15 -22.64
C LYS A 327 1.79 -17.12 -21.83
N HIS A 328 1.74 -17.29 -20.51
CA HIS A 328 1.04 -16.33 -19.65
C HIS A 328 1.75 -14.97 -19.64
N LEU A 329 3.09 -14.97 -19.59
CA LEU A 329 3.88 -13.74 -19.70
C LEU A 329 3.58 -13.02 -21.02
N GLU A 330 3.54 -13.74 -22.15
CA GLU A 330 3.22 -13.15 -23.45
C GLU A 330 1.82 -12.50 -23.47
N ILE A 331 0.80 -13.19 -22.96
CA ILE A 331 -0.58 -12.68 -22.86
C ILE A 331 -0.62 -11.40 -22.02
N GLU A 332 0.02 -11.40 -20.86
CA GLU A 332 0.03 -10.25 -19.96
C GLU A 332 0.82 -9.07 -20.56
N LEU A 333 1.93 -9.33 -21.28
CA LEU A 333 2.69 -8.30 -21.98
C LEU A 333 1.86 -7.65 -23.12
N GLN A 334 1.04 -8.44 -23.83
CA GLN A 334 0.10 -7.92 -24.82
C GLN A 334 -1.02 -7.09 -24.15
N ARG A 335 -1.57 -7.59 -23.04
CA ARG A 335 -2.58 -6.87 -22.25
C ARG A 335 -2.06 -5.52 -21.77
N LEU A 336 -0.80 -5.47 -21.30
CA LEU A 336 -0.11 -4.25 -20.90
C LEU A 336 0.08 -3.28 -22.08
N ALA A 337 0.42 -3.79 -23.27
CA ALA A 337 0.57 -2.96 -24.48
C ALA A 337 -0.76 -2.32 -24.93
N CYS A 338 -1.89 -2.97 -24.66
CA CYS A 338 -3.22 -2.45 -25.00
C CYS A 338 -3.73 -1.34 -24.07
N LEU A 339 -3.07 -1.08 -22.93
CA LEU A 339 -3.51 -0.07 -21.95
C LEU A 339 -3.20 1.37 -22.35
N GLY A 340 -2.48 1.60 -23.46
CA GLY A 340 -2.14 2.95 -23.92
C GLY A 340 -1.29 3.75 -22.91
N LEU A 341 -0.51 3.05 -22.09
CA LEU A 341 0.39 3.65 -21.10
C LEU A 341 1.65 4.25 -21.77
N PRO A 342 2.31 5.23 -21.14
CA PRO A 342 3.63 5.71 -21.57
C PRO A 342 4.66 4.59 -21.69
N GLU A 343 5.56 4.73 -22.67
CA GLU A 343 6.56 3.71 -22.99
C GLU A 343 7.47 3.37 -21.80
N GLU A 344 7.85 4.36 -20.97
CA GLU A 344 8.70 4.12 -19.81
C GLU A 344 7.98 3.31 -18.72
N LEU A 345 6.68 3.54 -18.49
CA LEU A 345 5.87 2.76 -17.56
C LEU A 345 5.67 1.33 -18.05
N VAL A 346 5.38 1.20 -19.36
CA VAL A 346 5.31 -0.11 -20.01
C VAL A 346 6.63 -0.83 -19.81
N ALA A 347 7.78 -0.20 -20.06
CA ALA A 347 9.09 -0.81 -19.86
C ALA A 347 9.33 -1.26 -18.41
N ALA A 348 9.03 -0.40 -17.42
CA ALA A 348 9.19 -0.74 -16.01
C ALA A 348 8.30 -1.91 -15.58
N LYS A 349 7.04 -1.95 -16.03
CA LYS A 349 6.12 -3.06 -15.73
C LYS A 349 6.48 -4.35 -16.47
N LYS A 350 6.94 -4.26 -17.72
CA LYS A 350 7.47 -5.40 -18.47
C LYS A 350 8.62 -6.06 -17.72
N GLU A 351 9.52 -5.27 -17.14
CA GLU A 351 10.65 -5.79 -16.37
C GLU A 351 10.20 -6.46 -15.05
N GLU A 352 9.26 -5.84 -14.33
CA GLU A 352 8.67 -6.42 -13.11
C GLU A 352 8.03 -7.80 -13.39
N MET A 353 7.30 -7.92 -14.52
CA MET A 353 6.66 -9.15 -14.95
C MET A 353 7.66 -10.22 -15.37
N LYS A 354 8.71 -9.85 -16.12
CA LYS A 354 9.78 -10.77 -16.51
C LYS A 354 10.49 -11.36 -15.30
N LEU A 355 10.83 -10.53 -14.32
CA LEU A 355 11.48 -10.98 -13.08
C LEU A 355 10.58 -11.93 -12.28
N ALA A 356 9.27 -11.64 -12.20
CA ALA A 356 8.32 -12.52 -11.55
C ALA A 356 8.19 -13.88 -12.27
N ALA A 357 8.13 -13.87 -13.60
CA ALA A 357 8.11 -15.08 -14.42
C ALA A 357 9.41 -15.90 -14.26
N GLU A 358 10.56 -15.23 -14.24
CA GLU A 358 11.87 -15.88 -14.04
C GLU A 358 11.97 -16.53 -12.64
N ALA A 359 11.50 -15.83 -11.60
CA ALA A 359 11.45 -16.40 -10.25
C ALA A 359 10.62 -17.70 -10.22
N ARG A 360 9.44 -17.69 -10.85
CA ARG A 360 8.59 -18.89 -10.93
C ARG A 360 9.23 -20.00 -11.76
N TYR A 361 9.86 -19.65 -12.88
CA TYR A 361 10.59 -20.59 -13.73
C TYR A 361 11.70 -21.33 -12.95
N ASN A 362 12.47 -20.59 -12.16
CA ASN A 362 13.52 -21.15 -11.30
C ASN A 362 12.96 -22.07 -10.21
N GLU A 363 11.81 -21.73 -9.64
CA GLU A 363 11.11 -22.57 -8.67
C GLU A 363 10.65 -23.90 -9.29
N ILE A 364 10.03 -23.86 -10.48
CA ILE A 364 9.61 -25.04 -11.23
C ILE A 364 10.81 -25.94 -11.53
N LYS A 365 11.93 -25.36 -11.98
CA LYS A 365 13.17 -26.12 -12.22
C LYS A 365 13.76 -26.74 -10.96
N ALA A 366 13.80 -25.99 -9.86
CA ALA A 366 14.29 -26.50 -8.58
C ALA A 366 13.43 -27.67 -8.06
N ASN A 367 12.11 -27.62 -8.28
CA ASN A 367 11.20 -28.70 -7.91
C ASN A 367 11.36 -29.92 -8.83
N ALA A 368 11.61 -29.73 -10.12
CA ALA A 368 11.94 -30.82 -11.05
C ALA A 368 13.26 -31.54 -10.66
N GLY A 369 14.28 -30.79 -10.25
CA GLY A 369 15.54 -31.37 -9.74
C GLY A 369 15.34 -32.25 -8.52
N LYS A 370 14.52 -31.81 -7.55
CA LYS A 370 14.19 -32.60 -6.35
C LYS A 370 13.35 -33.85 -6.66
N LEU A 371 12.51 -33.79 -7.68
CA LEU A 371 11.75 -34.96 -8.17
C LEU A 371 12.71 -36.00 -8.77
N ASN A 372 13.69 -35.58 -9.57
CA ASN A 372 14.71 -36.47 -10.14
C ASN A 372 15.55 -37.16 -9.04
N ASP A 373 15.98 -36.42 -8.02
CA ASP A 373 16.69 -36.99 -6.86
C ASP A 373 15.84 -38.00 -6.09
N SER A 374 14.54 -37.74 -5.99
CA SER A 374 13.58 -38.64 -5.33
C SER A 374 13.34 -39.90 -6.15
N GLN A 375 13.24 -39.77 -7.48
CA GLN A 375 13.16 -40.90 -8.41
C GLN A 375 14.41 -41.80 -8.30
N GLY A 376 15.61 -41.23 -8.26
CA GLY A 376 16.85 -42.01 -8.08
C GLY A 376 16.89 -42.80 -6.76
N LYS A 377 16.42 -42.19 -5.65
CA LYS A 377 16.28 -42.89 -4.36
C LYS A 377 15.24 -44.01 -4.38
N PHE A 378 14.19 -43.88 -5.19
CA PHE A 378 13.21 -44.94 -5.37
C PHE A 378 13.75 -46.10 -6.19
N GLU A 379 14.48 -45.82 -7.26
CA GLU A 379 15.15 -46.85 -8.06
C GLU A 379 16.14 -47.65 -7.20
N GLN A 380 16.88 -46.98 -6.31
CA GLN A 380 17.72 -47.65 -5.31
C GLN A 380 16.88 -48.54 -4.37
N SER A 381 15.73 -48.05 -3.90
CA SER A 381 14.83 -48.84 -3.04
C SER A 381 14.25 -50.07 -3.77
N LEU A 382 13.93 -49.94 -5.06
CA LEU A 382 13.49 -51.06 -5.91
C LEU A 382 14.61 -52.10 -6.08
N GLN A 383 15.85 -51.68 -6.25
CA GLN A 383 17.00 -52.60 -6.31
C GLN A 383 17.18 -53.36 -5.00
N GLU A 384 17.06 -52.69 -3.86
CA GLU A 384 17.12 -53.34 -2.56
C GLU A 384 16.00 -54.36 -2.33
N ILE A 385 14.77 -54.05 -2.76
CA ILE A 385 13.64 -54.97 -2.69
C ILE A 385 13.90 -56.20 -3.56
N ALA A 386 14.43 -56.02 -4.77
CA ALA A 386 14.79 -57.13 -5.64
C ALA A 386 15.82 -58.08 -4.99
N MET A 387 16.81 -57.51 -4.29
CA MET A 387 17.78 -58.31 -3.53
C MET A 387 17.14 -59.05 -2.35
N SER A 388 16.24 -58.40 -1.60
CA SER A 388 15.49 -59.03 -0.51
C SER A 388 14.58 -60.16 -1.00
N VAL A 389 13.92 -60.00 -2.15
CA VAL A 389 13.11 -61.07 -2.78
C VAL A 389 13.97 -62.28 -3.14
N LYS A 390 15.14 -62.06 -3.77
CA LYS A 390 16.09 -63.14 -4.09
C LYS A 390 16.62 -63.86 -2.85
N ALA A 391 16.83 -63.14 -1.75
CA ALA A 391 17.24 -63.75 -0.49
C ALA A 391 16.13 -64.64 0.11
N LEU A 392 14.86 -64.23 -0.03
CA LEU A 392 13.69 -64.99 0.42
C LEU A 392 13.47 -66.27 -0.40
N GLU A 393 13.86 -66.33 -1.67
CA GLU A 393 13.73 -67.54 -2.50
C GLU A 393 14.43 -68.76 -1.88
N LYS A 394 15.48 -68.54 -1.07
CA LYS A 394 16.22 -69.60 -0.38
C LYS A 394 15.61 -70.05 0.94
N SER A 395 14.85 -69.20 1.62
CA SER A 395 14.33 -69.45 2.97
C SER A 395 12.82 -69.69 3.02
N ASP A 396 12.05 -69.09 2.11
CA ASP A 396 10.61 -69.27 1.95
C ASP A 396 10.17 -69.04 0.49
N PRO A 397 10.21 -70.08 -0.36
CA PRO A 397 9.90 -69.97 -1.80
C PRO A 397 8.48 -69.46 -2.10
N LYS A 398 7.51 -69.73 -1.22
CA LYS A 398 6.12 -69.31 -1.40
C LYS A 398 6.01 -67.80 -1.15
N ALA A 399 6.58 -67.30 -0.06
CA ALA A 399 6.63 -65.87 0.23
C ALA A 399 7.42 -65.10 -0.85
N ALA A 400 8.51 -65.69 -1.36
CA ALA A 400 9.31 -65.09 -2.43
C ALA A 400 8.52 -64.90 -3.74
N LYS A 401 7.68 -65.88 -4.10
CA LYS A 401 6.82 -65.79 -5.30
C LYS A 401 5.83 -64.62 -5.20
N ASP A 402 5.20 -64.45 -4.04
CA ASP A 402 4.23 -63.37 -3.82
C ASP A 402 4.93 -61.99 -3.78
N ALA A 403 6.11 -61.91 -3.16
CA ALA A 403 6.95 -60.71 -3.14
C ALA A 403 7.44 -60.30 -4.53
N ASN A 404 7.79 -61.27 -5.37
CA ASN A 404 8.17 -61.02 -6.77
C ASN A 404 6.98 -60.50 -7.61
N ASN A 405 5.78 -61.03 -7.39
CA ASN A 405 4.57 -60.55 -8.07
C ASN A 405 4.23 -59.10 -7.70
N PHE A 406 4.37 -58.74 -6.42
CA PHE A 406 4.22 -57.36 -5.97
C PHE A 406 5.28 -56.44 -6.58
N TYR A 407 6.55 -56.83 -6.52
CA TYR A 407 7.67 -56.08 -7.09
C TYR A 407 7.50 -55.79 -8.58
N LYS A 408 7.14 -56.82 -9.37
CA LYS A 408 6.86 -56.66 -10.81
C LYS A 408 5.72 -55.68 -11.07
N ALA A 409 4.64 -55.76 -10.29
CA ALA A 409 3.50 -54.86 -10.43
C ALA A 409 3.87 -53.39 -10.14
N VAL A 410 4.67 -53.15 -9.10
CA VAL A 410 5.15 -51.80 -8.75
C VAL A 410 6.10 -51.24 -9.81
N ILE A 411 6.98 -52.06 -10.37
CA ILE A 411 7.89 -51.63 -11.45
C ILE A 411 7.14 -51.25 -12.71
N ILE A 412 6.17 -52.05 -13.12
CA ILE A 412 5.36 -51.75 -14.32
C ILE A 412 4.68 -50.40 -14.14
N LYS A 413 4.02 -50.18 -12.99
CA LYS A 413 3.36 -48.90 -12.70
C LYS A 413 4.36 -47.73 -12.58
N TYR A 414 5.57 -47.98 -12.08
CA TYR A 414 6.60 -46.94 -12.00
C TYR A 414 7.11 -46.51 -13.38
N HIS A 415 7.25 -47.45 -14.32
CA HIS A 415 7.57 -47.12 -15.71
C HIS A 415 6.45 -46.36 -16.41
N GLU A 416 5.19 -46.67 -16.13
CA GLU A 416 4.05 -45.87 -16.58
C GLU A 416 4.12 -44.45 -16.02
N PHE A 417 4.34 -44.30 -14.71
CA PHE A 417 4.56 -43.00 -14.07
C PHE A 417 5.70 -42.20 -14.72
N LYS A 418 6.84 -42.82 -15.04
CA LYS A 418 7.94 -42.14 -15.74
C LYS A 418 7.55 -41.60 -17.12
N LYS A 419 6.56 -42.20 -17.77
CA LYS A 419 6.04 -41.76 -19.08
C LYS A 419 4.96 -40.70 -18.95
N THR A 420 4.07 -40.83 -17.97
CA THR A 420 2.88 -39.97 -17.84
C THR A 420 3.08 -38.79 -16.89
N GLY A 421 3.98 -38.90 -15.93
CA GLY A 421 4.15 -37.94 -14.83
C GLY A 421 3.02 -37.97 -13.80
N ASP A 422 2.03 -38.88 -13.91
CA ASP A 422 0.88 -38.92 -13.01
C ASP A 422 1.24 -39.54 -11.65
N LEU A 423 1.65 -38.67 -10.74
CA LEU A 423 2.06 -39.05 -9.39
C LEU A 423 0.89 -39.55 -8.54
N SER A 424 -0.31 -39.00 -8.74
CA SER A 424 -1.50 -39.34 -7.96
C SER A 424 -1.98 -40.76 -8.28
N GLU A 425 -1.99 -41.13 -9.56
CA GLU A 425 -2.35 -42.47 -10.01
C GLU A 425 -1.36 -43.52 -9.48
N PHE A 426 -0.05 -43.26 -9.63
CA PHE A 426 1.00 -44.15 -9.14
C PHE A 426 0.93 -44.36 -7.62
N LYS A 427 0.65 -43.30 -6.87
CA LYS A 427 0.48 -43.36 -5.41
C LYS A 427 -0.73 -44.20 -5.03
N ASN A 428 -1.88 -43.95 -5.64
CA ASN A 428 -3.11 -44.70 -5.39
C ASN A 428 -2.91 -46.19 -5.67
N PHE A 429 -2.24 -46.52 -6.77
CA PHE A 429 -1.88 -47.90 -7.09
C PHE A 429 -1.02 -48.54 -5.99
N CYS A 430 0.06 -47.88 -5.56
CA CYS A 430 0.93 -48.41 -4.51
C CYS A 430 0.16 -48.61 -3.20
N GLN A 431 -0.66 -47.63 -2.79
CA GLN A 431 -1.45 -47.72 -1.56
C GLN A 431 -2.50 -48.82 -1.60
N GLN A 432 -3.22 -48.96 -2.73
CA GLN A 432 -4.18 -50.05 -2.92
C GLN A 432 -3.51 -51.41 -2.88
N ARG A 433 -2.31 -51.53 -3.48
CA ARG A 433 -1.54 -52.78 -3.46
C ARG A 433 -1.08 -53.10 -2.05
N ILE A 434 -0.55 -52.13 -1.31
CA ILE A 434 -0.17 -52.30 0.11
C ILE A 434 -1.38 -52.74 0.95
N LYS A 435 -2.54 -52.11 0.75
CA LYS A 435 -3.79 -52.45 1.45
C LYS A 435 -4.24 -53.88 1.13
N TYR A 436 -4.29 -54.25 -0.15
CA TYR A 436 -4.67 -55.59 -0.60
C TYR A 436 -3.85 -56.70 0.09
N TYR A 437 -2.54 -56.49 0.26
CA TYR A 437 -1.68 -57.48 0.92
C TYR A 437 -1.78 -57.46 2.45
N ASN A 438 -2.06 -56.31 3.07
CA ASN A 438 -2.33 -56.23 4.51
C ASN A 438 -3.66 -56.90 4.88
N ASP A 439 -4.66 -56.81 4.00
CA ASP A 439 -6.01 -57.32 4.22
C ASP A 439 -6.18 -58.80 3.83
N SER A 440 -5.22 -59.40 3.11
CA SER A 440 -5.31 -60.83 2.74
C SER A 440 -5.01 -61.73 3.95
N GLU A 441 -6.05 -62.32 4.54
CA GLU A 441 -5.98 -63.21 5.72
C GLU A 441 -5.14 -64.50 5.51
N ASN A 442 -4.72 -64.81 4.28
CA ASN A 442 -4.03 -66.06 3.92
C ASN A 442 -2.49 -66.04 3.98
N SER A 443 -1.85 -64.97 4.46
CA SER A 443 -0.38 -64.96 4.62
C SER A 443 0.03 -65.50 5.99
N ASN A 444 0.70 -66.65 6.02
CA ASN A 444 1.37 -67.20 7.21
C ASN A 444 2.16 -66.11 7.97
N LEU A 445 2.19 -66.19 9.30
CA LEU A 445 2.85 -65.23 10.21
C LEU A 445 4.32 -64.94 9.83
N ALA A 446 5.05 -65.92 9.28
CA ALA A 446 6.43 -65.74 8.76
C ALA A 446 6.50 -64.83 7.51
N GLY A 447 5.50 -64.93 6.62
CA GLY A 447 5.36 -64.03 5.48
C GLY A 447 5.12 -62.58 5.92
N LYS A 448 4.29 -62.36 6.95
CA LYS A 448 3.98 -61.00 7.47
C LYS A 448 5.23 -60.24 7.94
N ALA A 449 6.21 -60.92 8.54
CA ALA A 449 7.46 -60.29 9.01
C ALA A 449 8.36 -59.83 7.83
N SER A 450 8.52 -60.67 6.81
CA SER A 450 9.26 -60.35 5.59
C SER A 450 8.58 -59.25 4.76
N TRP A 451 7.25 -59.24 4.73
CA TRP A 451 6.46 -58.19 4.08
C TRP A 451 6.59 -56.84 4.76
N LYS A 452 6.58 -56.80 6.10
CA LYS A 452 6.79 -55.57 6.87
C LYS A 452 8.12 -54.92 6.50
N GLN A 453 9.18 -55.69 6.24
CA GLN A 453 10.47 -55.16 5.80
C GLN A 453 10.44 -54.56 4.38
N ILE A 454 9.71 -55.16 3.44
CA ILE A 454 9.54 -54.62 2.08
C ILE A 454 8.70 -53.34 2.11
N LEU A 455 7.62 -53.32 2.89
CA LEU A 455 6.75 -52.15 3.06
C LEU A 455 7.47 -50.97 3.71
N LEU A 456 8.32 -51.23 4.72
CA LEU A 456 9.15 -50.22 5.39
C LEU A 456 10.17 -49.56 4.45
N LYS A 457 10.49 -50.17 3.30
CA LYS A 457 11.36 -49.57 2.27
C LYS A 457 10.60 -48.71 1.26
N ILE A 458 9.33 -49.02 0.99
CA ILE A 458 8.49 -48.27 0.02
C ILE A 458 7.79 -47.07 0.66
N LEU A 459 7.30 -47.22 1.91
CA LEU A 459 6.59 -46.15 2.61
C LEU A 459 7.38 -44.84 2.70
N PRO A 460 8.70 -44.83 3.02
CA PRO A 460 9.48 -43.60 3.09
C PRO A 460 9.56 -42.85 1.76
N PHE A 461 9.45 -43.54 0.62
CA PHE A 461 9.39 -42.88 -0.68
C PHE A 461 8.00 -42.28 -0.95
N LEU A 462 6.93 -43.05 -0.71
CA LEU A 462 5.55 -42.56 -0.85
C LEU A 462 5.28 -41.35 0.05
N ASN A 463 5.82 -41.36 1.27
CA ASN A 463 5.71 -40.24 2.22
C ASN A 463 6.57 -39.02 1.83
N ARG A 464 7.71 -39.23 1.13
CA ARG A 464 8.50 -38.11 0.57
C ARG A 464 7.78 -37.46 -0.62
N LEU A 465 7.07 -38.25 -1.43
CA LEU A 465 6.21 -37.73 -2.49
C LEU A 465 5.03 -36.91 -1.92
N ASP A 466 4.54 -37.26 -0.72
CA ASP A 466 3.55 -36.47 0.03
C ASP A 466 4.08 -35.11 0.51
N TYR A 467 5.35 -35.02 0.87
CA TYR A 467 6.00 -33.74 1.18
C TYR A 467 6.03 -32.81 -0.04
N PHE A 468 6.22 -33.34 -1.25
CA PHE A 468 6.20 -32.55 -2.49
C PHE A 468 4.78 -32.13 -2.89
N SER A 469 3.80 -33.02 -2.73
CA SER A 469 2.39 -32.73 -3.04
C SER A 469 1.75 -31.77 -2.02
N SER A 470 2.15 -31.82 -0.75
CA SER A 470 1.65 -30.94 0.31
C SER A 470 2.32 -29.55 0.31
N LYS A 471 3.59 -29.43 -0.09
CA LYS A 471 4.21 -28.12 -0.35
C LYS A 471 3.63 -27.40 -1.57
N GLN A 472 3.19 -28.15 -2.59
CA GLN A 472 2.39 -27.61 -3.71
C GLN A 472 1.07 -26.98 -3.25
N LYS A 473 0.44 -27.49 -2.18
CA LYS A 473 -0.79 -26.92 -1.59
C LYS A 473 -0.54 -25.86 -0.51
N GLN A 474 0.61 -25.87 0.17
CA GLN A 474 0.95 -24.84 1.17
C GLN A 474 1.49 -23.54 0.56
N SER A 475 2.04 -23.57 -0.67
CA SER A 475 2.33 -22.36 -1.44
C SER A 475 1.07 -21.59 -1.86
N GLU A 476 -0.10 -22.26 -1.94
CA GLU A 476 -1.39 -21.62 -2.26
C GLU A 476 -1.93 -20.72 -1.13
N THR A 477 -1.41 -20.84 0.10
CA THR A 477 -2.01 -20.18 1.29
C THR A 477 -1.11 -19.18 2.00
N THR A 478 0.21 -19.20 1.77
CA THR A 478 1.16 -18.44 2.63
C THR A 478 1.99 -17.38 1.89
N GLU A 479 2.08 -17.42 0.56
CA GLU A 479 3.03 -16.58 -0.20
C GLU A 479 2.49 -15.24 -0.72
N ASN A 480 1.20 -14.95 -0.57
CA ASN A 480 0.62 -13.65 -0.96
C ASN A 480 1.16 -12.42 -0.19
N LYS A 481 2.07 -12.60 0.79
CA LYS A 481 2.68 -11.49 1.54
C LYS A 481 4.21 -11.37 1.39
N SER A 482 4.93 -12.39 0.94
CA SER A 482 6.42 -12.40 0.99
C SER A 482 7.08 -12.02 -0.34
N THR A 483 6.47 -12.34 -1.48
CA THR A 483 6.97 -12.01 -2.83
C THR A 483 6.98 -10.50 -3.09
N SER A 484 6.07 -9.74 -2.48
CA SER A 484 6.05 -8.27 -2.52
C SER A 484 7.31 -7.64 -1.89
N ILE A 485 7.83 -8.22 -0.80
CA ILE A 485 8.94 -7.65 -0.02
C ILE A 485 10.30 -8.00 -0.66
N VAL A 486 10.45 -9.20 -1.23
CA VAL A 486 11.71 -9.64 -1.86
C VAL A 486 11.92 -8.98 -3.23
N GLY A 487 10.85 -8.76 -4.01
CA GLY A 487 10.91 -7.98 -5.25
C GLY A 487 11.33 -6.53 -5.01
N MET A 488 10.83 -5.91 -3.94
CA MET A 488 11.20 -4.53 -3.54
C MET A 488 12.69 -4.36 -3.24
N ASN A 489 13.32 -5.28 -2.51
CA ASN A 489 14.72 -5.13 -2.13
C ASN A 489 15.70 -5.32 -3.29
N LYS A 490 15.36 -6.16 -4.29
CA LYS A 490 16.19 -6.35 -5.49
C LYS A 490 16.00 -5.23 -6.51
N PHE A 491 14.77 -4.72 -6.68
CA PHE A 491 14.50 -3.53 -7.49
C PHE A 491 15.25 -2.29 -6.97
N LYS A 492 15.26 -2.08 -5.65
CA LYS A 492 16.04 -1.01 -4.99
C LYS A 492 17.55 -1.12 -5.30
N LYS A 493 18.08 -2.34 -5.38
CA LYS A 493 19.49 -2.63 -5.68
C LYS A 493 19.84 -2.39 -7.15
N ALA A 494 18.95 -2.74 -8.08
CA ALA A 494 19.11 -2.47 -9.51
C ALA A 494 19.04 -0.97 -9.83
N LEU A 495 18.14 -0.22 -9.18
CA LEU A 495 18.02 1.23 -9.34
C LEU A 495 19.24 1.99 -8.79
N LEU A 496 19.86 1.47 -7.71
CA LEU A 496 21.09 2.00 -7.13
C LEU A 496 22.31 1.76 -8.03
N ALA A 497 22.38 0.60 -8.70
CA ALA A 497 23.44 0.31 -9.68
C ALA A 497 23.36 1.24 -10.90
N PHE A 498 22.15 1.49 -11.42
CA PHE A 498 21.92 2.39 -12.54
C PHE A 498 22.32 3.85 -12.23
N LYS A 499 22.07 4.34 -11.00
CA LYS A 499 22.52 5.67 -10.55
C LYS A 499 24.04 5.83 -10.46
N GLN A 500 24.78 4.74 -10.25
CA GLN A 500 26.25 4.77 -10.23
C GLN A 500 26.85 4.79 -11.65
N GLU A 501 26.14 4.26 -12.65
CA GLU A 501 26.56 4.24 -14.05
C GLU A 501 26.16 5.51 -14.84
N SER A 502 25.30 6.36 -14.29
CA SER A 502 24.73 7.54 -14.98
C SER A 502 25.22 8.90 -14.44
N ILE A 503 26.36 8.94 -13.74
CA ILE A 503 27.11 10.19 -13.50
C ILE A 503 28.10 10.37 -14.67
N PRO A 504 27.89 11.31 -15.61
CA PRO A 504 28.92 11.64 -16.57
C PRO A 504 30.07 12.35 -15.84
N ALA A 505 31.30 12.03 -16.25
CA ALA A 505 32.50 12.75 -15.91
C ALA A 505 32.38 14.25 -16.27
N ALA A 506 31.86 15.05 -15.34
CA ALA A 506 31.96 16.50 -15.33
C ALA A 506 33.05 16.91 -14.33
N LYS A 507 34.28 16.44 -14.57
CA LYS A 507 35.51 16.92 -13.93
C LYS A 507 36.64 16.71 -14.92
N GLU A 508 36.80 17.66 -15.84
CA GLU A 508 38.07 18.06 -16.48
C GLU A 508 37.75 18.99 -17.65
N MET A 509 37.33 20.22 -17.35
CA MET A 509 37.46 21.40 -18.22
C MET A 509 36.87 22.59 -17.44
N ASP A 510 37.56 23.03 -16.39
CA ASP A 510 37.48 24.42 -15.88
C ASP A 510 38.42 24.61 -14.68
N SER A 511 39.73 24.59 -14.96
CA SER A 511 40.73 25.15 -14.04
C SER A 511 42.09 25.38 -14.72
N ALA A 512 42.11 26.08 -15.85
CA ALA A 512 43.37 26.60 -16.41
C ALA A 512 43.10 27.72 -17.42
N LYS A 513 43.05 28.95 -16.88
CA LYS A 513 43.15 30.28 -17.53
C LYS A 513 41.95 31.16 -17.19
N VAL A 514 42.02 31.84 -16.05
CA VAL A 514 41.92 33.31 -15.94
C VAL A 514 42.39 33.65 -14.53
N SER A 515 43.70 33.80 -14.36
CA SER A 515 44.30 34.39 -13.17
C SER A 515 45.68 34.93 -13.51
N SER A 516 45.71 35.93 -14.39
CA SER A 516 46.77 36.92 -14.46
C SER A 516 46.20 38.18 -15.09
N GLU A 517 46.49 39.32 -14.46
CA GLU A 517 46.21 40.69 -14.89
C GLU A 517 44.84 41.26 -14.53
N LEU A 518 44.78 41.91 -13.36
CA LEU A 518 44.61 43.37 -13.28
C LEU A 518 44.62 43.81 -11.80
N LYS A 519 45.82 44.14 -11.32
CA LYS A 519 46.01 45.18 -10.31
C LYS A 519 46.57 46.40 -11.05
N LEU A 520 46.02 47.57 -10.73
CA LEU A 520 46.55 48.93 -10.92
C LEU A 520 46.48 49.51 -12.36
N ASN A 521 45.42 50.27 -12.63
CA ASN A 521 45.43 51.74 -12.56
C ASN A 521 44.00 52.28 -12.41
#